data_AF-A0A2V9AHQ0-F1
#
_entry.id   AF-A0A2V9AHQ0-F1
#
_cell.length_a   1.000
_cell.length_b   1.000
_cell.length_c   1.000
_cell.angle_alpha   90.00
_cell.angle_beta   90.00
_cell.angle_gamma   90.00
#
_symmetry.space_group_name_H-M   'P 1'
#
loop_
_entity.id
_entity.type
_entity.pdbx_description
1 polymer ?
#
loop_
_entity_poly.entity_id
_entity_poly.type
_entity_poly.pdbx_seq_one_letter_code
_entity_poly.pdbx_strand_id
1 'polypeptide(L)'
;ALKAGAAAIVVATESHREALALRLKTLGVDVDAATQQGTYIQLDVAKALSTFMVNDMPDAARFFEVVGGLFEAAAKAAKGEHSRVVACGECSPLLCVQGKPDAAIRLEQLWDEAATTFEVDTLCGYALSSFHGEEDKHVFLSICAEHSAVYSQ
;
A
#
# COMPACT_ATOMS: atom_id res chain seq x y z
N ALA A 1 -7.93 -10.60 -4.10
CA ALA A 1 -6.57 -11.08 -3.82
C ALA A 1 -6.59 -12.41 -3.05
N LEU A 2 -6.69 -12.41 -1.71
CA LEU A 2 -6.43 -13.59 -0.87
C LEU A 2 -7.24 -14.87 -1.21
N LYS A 3 -8.55 -14.75 -1.43
CA LYS A 3 -9.38 -15.90 -1.84
C LYS A 3 -9.01 -16.50 -3.21
N ALA A 4 -8.36 -15.72 -4.07
CA ALA A 4 -7.93 -16.14 -5.39
C ALA A 4 -6.49 -16.68 -5.41
N GLY A 5 -5.84 -16.84 -4.24
CA GLY A 5 -4.47 -17.37 -4.13
C GLY A 5 -3.35 -16.33 -4.27
N ALA A 6 -3.69 -15.09 -4.59
CA ALA A 6 -2.75 -13.96 -4.61
C ALA A 6 -2.36 -13.51 -3.20
N ALA A 7 -1.17 -12.94 -3.05
CA ALA A 7 -0.74 -12.31 -1.81
C ALA A 7 -1.25 -10.86 -1.71
N ALA A 8 -1.39 -10.37 -0.48
CA ALA A 8 -1.81 -9.01 -0.18
C ALA A 8 -0.88 -8.37 0.86
N ILE A 9 -0.43 -7.14 0.58
CA ILE A 9 0.36 -6.32 1.49
C ILE A 9 -0.45 -5.07 1.83
N VAL A 10 -0.58 -4.78 3.12
CA VAL A 10 -1.35 -3.65 3.63
C VAL A 10 -0.46 -2.78 4.50
N VAL A 11 -0.28 -1.52 4.12
CA VAL A 11 0.48 -0.52 4.88
C VAL A 11 -0.50 0.52 5.43
N ALA A 12 -0.96 0.32 6.67
CA ALA A 12 -2.08 1.10 7.20
C ALA A 12 -1.89 1.46 8.68
N THR A 13 -2.74 2.36 9.17
CA THR A 13 -2.88 2.65 10.60
C THR A 13 -3.36 1.42 11.37
N GLU A 14 -3.13 1.39 12.68
CA GLU A 14 -3.57 0.29 13.54
C GLU A 14 -5.09 0.03 13.45
N SER A 15 -5.90 1.08 13.57
CA SER A 15 -7.37 0.99 13.49
C SER A 15 -7.84 0.42 12.15
N HIS A 16 -7.24 0.85 11.04
CA HIS A 16 -7.62 0.36 9.71
C HIS A 16 -7.18 -1.08 9.45
N ARG A 17 -6.02 -1.51 9.97
CA ARG A 17 -5.61 -2.92 9.93
C ARG A 17 -6.57 -3.82 10.70
N GLU A 18 -6.95 -3.42 11.91
CA GLU A 18 -7.90 -4.18 12.72
C GLU A 18 -9.27 -4.30 12.03
N ALA A 19 -9.79 -3.17 11.51
CA ALA A 19 -11.04 -3.13 10.78
C ALA A 19 -11.00 -4.01 9.52
N LEU A 20 -9.89 -3.96 8.76
CA LEU A 20 -9.70 -4.78 7.58
C LEU A 20 -9.60 -6.26 7.93
N ALA A 21 -8.84 -6.64 8.96
CA ALA A 21 -8.71 -8.01 9.42
C ALA A 21 -10.08 -8.58 9.83
N LEU A 22 -10.89 -7.81 10.56
CA LEU A 22 -12.25 -8.21 10.91
C LEU A 22 -13.12 -8.43 9.67
N ARG A 23 -13.07 -7.51 8.70
CA ARG A 23 -13.84 -7.62 7.45
C ARG A 23 -13.38 -8.79 6.58
N LEU A 24 -12.08 -9.10 6.55
CA LEU A 24 -11.57 -10.30 5.87
C LEU A 24 -12.08 -11.58 6.54
N LYS A 25 -12.11 -11.62 7.89
CA LYS A 25 -12.69 -12.74 8.65
C LYS A 25 -14.18 -12.92 8.37
N THR A 26 -14.98 -11.85 8.31
CA THR A 26 -16.41 -11.95 7.98
C THR A 26 -16.65 -12.41 6.54
N LEU A 27 -15.72 -12.13 5.63
CA LEU A 27 -15.73 -12.67 4.28
C LEU A 27 -15.25 -14.13 4.22
N GLY A 28 -14.88 -14.77 5.32
CA GLY A 28 -14.42 -16.16 5.36
C GLY A 28 -12.97 -16.36 4.93
N VAL A 29 -12.13 -15.32 5.03
CA VAL A 29 -10.68 -15.45 4.89
C VAL A 29 -10.08 -15.86 6.23
N ASP A 30 -9.28 -16.93 6.24
CA ASP A 30 -8.45 -17.27 7.39
C ASP A 30 -7.22 -16.35 7.43
N VAL A 31 -7.40 -15.19 8.08
CA VAL A 31 -6.38 -14.15 8.19
C VAL A 31 -5.15 -14.64 8.94
N ASP A 32 -5.33 -15.50 9.94
CA ASP A 32 -4.23 -15.98 10.78
C ASP A 32 -3.36 -16.95 9.97
N ALA A 33 -3.98 -17.87 9.22
CA ALA A 33 -3.27 -18.76 8.30
C ALA A 33 -2.61 -17.99 7.14
N ALA A 34 -3.27 -16.98 6.57
CA ALA A 34 -2.67 -16.15 5.51
C ALA A 34 -1.47 -15.35 6.00
N THR A 35 -1.52 -14.85 7.24
CA THR A 35 -0.40 -14.14 7.88
C THR A 35 0.77 -15.10 8.12
N GLN A 36 0.53 -16.28 8.68
CA GLN A 36 1.56 -17.30 8.91
C GLN A 36 2.21 -17.78 7.62
N GLN A 37 1.44 -17.85 6.54
CA GLN A 37 1.95 -18.25 5.22
C GLN A 37 2.71 -17.13 4.50
N GLY A 38 2.65 -15.88 4.97
CA GLY A 38 3.23 -14.72 4.30
C GLY A 38 2.43 -14.23 3.09
N THR A 39 1.21 -14.73 2.88
CA THR A 39 0.32 -14.25 1.81
C THR A 39 -0.51 -13.06 2.23
N TYR A 40 -0.60 -12.75 3.53
CA TYR A 40 -1.16 -11.52 4.04
C TYR A 40 -0.15 -10.83 4.96
N ILE A 41 0.40 -9.70 4.52
CA ILE A 41 1.40 -8.93 5.26
C ILE A 41 0.79 -7.60 5.65
N GLN A 42 0.88 -7.25 6.93
CA GLN A 42 0.37 -5.98 7.46
C GLN A 42 1.51 -5.19 8.11
N LEU A 43 1.66 -3.94 7.69
CA LEU A 43 2.69 -3.03 8.15
C LEU A 43 2.08 -1.77 8.71
N ASP A 44 2.80 -1.17 9.66
CA ASP A 44 2.38 0.08 10.27
C ASP A 44 2.80 1.22 9.39
N VAL A 45 1.86 2.07 8.99
CA VAL A 45 2.15 3.15 8.04
C VAL A 45 3.25 4.10 8.55
N ALA A 46 3.27 4.41 9.85
CA ALA A 46 4.29 5.30 10.42
C ALA A 46 5.66 4.60 10.48
N LYS A 47 5.70 3.31 10.88
CA LYS A 47 6.94 2.53 10.89
C LYS A 47 7.47 2.24 9.48
N ALA A 48 6.58 2.03 8.52
CA ALA A 48 6.97 1.81 7.13
C ALA A 48 7.63 3.07 6.58
N LEU A 49 6.96 4.23 6.70
CA LEU A 49 7.53 5.52 6.29
C LEU A 49 8.89 5.79 6.94
N SER A 50 9.05 5.55 8.25
CA SER A 50 10.32 5.82 8.92
C SER A 50 11.52 5.02 8.40
N THR A 51 11.29 3.92 7.68
CA THR A 51 12.37 3.09 7.11
C THR A 51 13.00 3.69 5.86
N PHE A 52 12.26 4.49 5.09
CA PHE A 52 12.72 5.04 3.82
C PHE A 52 12.64 6.57 3.71
N MET A 53 12.20 7.28 4.74
CA MET A 53 12.20 8.75 4.76
C MET A 53 13.56 9.31 5.21
N VAL A 54 14.09 10.28 4.47
CA VAL A 54 15.33 11.02 4.75
C VAL A 54 15.06 12.51 4.53
N ASN A 55 15.31 13.34 5.53
CA ASN A 55 15.06 14.80 5.47
C ASN A 55 13.65 15.15 4.95
N ASP A 56 12.63 14.49 5.52
CA ASP A 56 11.22 14.64 5.15
C ASP A 56 10.83 14.25 3.71
N MET A 57 11.74 13.61 2.96
CA MET A 57 11.47 13.07 1.62
C MET A 57 11.69 11.56 1.56
N PRO A 58 10.92 10.82 0.75
CA PRO A 58 11.19 9.40 0.53
C PRO A 58 12.48 9.23 -0.28
N ASP A 59 13.40 8.42 0.25
CA ASP A 59 14.62 8.01 -0.42
C ASP A 59 14.33 6.80 -1.31
N ALA A 60 14.66 6.91 -2.59
CA ALA A 60 14.34 5.89 -3.59
C ALA A 60 15.05 4.56 -3.30
N ALA A 61 16.34 4.59 -2.97
CA ALA A 61 17.11 3.36 -2.76
C ALA A 61 16.57 2.58 -1.56
N ARG A 62 16.29 3.26 -0.44
CA ARG A 62 15.69 2.65 0.74
C ARG A 62 14.28 2.16 0.48
N PHE A 63 13.48 2.92 -0.27
CA PHE A 63 12.13 2.50 -0.64
C PHE A 63 12.17 1.18 -1.42
N PHE A 64 13.01 1.09 -2.46
CA PHE A 64 13.14 -0.12 -3.27
C PHE A 64 13.72 -1.30 -2.50
N GLU A 65 14.66 -1.07 -1.58
CA GLU A 65 15.18 -2.11 -0.68
C GLU A 65 14.06 -2.70 0.19
N VAL A 66 13.25 -1.85 0.82
CA VAL A 66 12.18 -2.26 1.73
C VAL A 66 10.99 -2.88 0.97
N VAL A 67 10.47 -2.16 -0.02
CA VAL A 67 9.27 -2.56 -0.75
C VAL A 67 9.55 -3.73 -1.69
N GLY A 68 10.72 -3.74 -2.35
CA GLY A 68 11.13 -4.86 -3.21
C GLY A 68 11.24 -6.16 -2.43
N GLY A 69 11.90 -6.14 -1.25
CA GLY A 69 11.99 -7.32 -0.38
C GLY A 69 10.62 -7.83 0.09
N LEU A 70 9.67 -6.92 0.35
CA LEU A 70 8.30 -7.29 0.71
C LEU A 70 7.55 -7.94 -0.45
N PHE A 71 7.68 -7.40 -1.67
CA PHE A 71 7.06 -7.96 -2.86
C PHE A 71 7.61 -9.33 -3.20
N GLU A 72 8.93 -9.51 -3.18
CA GLU A 72 9.56 -10.81 -3.43
C GLU A 72 9.12 -11.87 -2.40
N ALA A 73 9.08 -11.50 -1.12
CA ALA A 73 8.63 -12.40 -0.06
C ALA A 73 7.15 -12.80 -0.24
N ALA A 74 6.27 -11.83 -0.55
CA ALA A 74 4.85 -12.08 -0.79
C ALA A 74 4.60 -12.92 -2.05
N ALA A 75 5.33 -12.64 -3.14
CA ALA A 75 5.23 -13.37 -4.40
C ALA A 75 5.66 -14.84 -4.23
N LYS A 76 6.71 -15.10 -3.43
CA LYS A 76 7.15 -16.46 -3.09
C LYS A 76 6.13 -17.22 -2.23
N ALA A 77 5.38 -16.51 -1.39
CA ALA A 77 4.34 -17.09 -0.55
C ALA A 77 3.03 -17.37 -1.30
N ALA A 78 2.73 -16.60 -2.35
CA ALA A 78 1.52 -16.74 -3.16
C ALA A 78 1.44 -18.14 -3.80
N LYS A 79 0.24 -18.70 -3.86
CA LYS A 79 -0.02 -20.04 -4.41
C LYS A 79 -0.90 -19.91 -5.66
N GLY A 80 -0.35 -20.22 -6.83
CA GLY A 80 -1.08 -20.19 -8.11
C GLY A 80 -0.15 -20.02 -9.31
N GLU A 81 -0.69 -20.16 -10.52
CA GLU A 81 0.02 -19.96 -11.80
C GLU A 81 0.52 -18.52 -12.00
N HIS A 82 -0.03 -17.58 -11.22
CA HIS A 82 0.38 -16.18 -11.20
C HIS A 82 0.60 -15.75 -9.74
N SER A 83 1.88 -15.62 -9.34
CA SER A 83 2.33 -15.09 -8.04
C SER A 83 2.02 -13.59 -7.88
N ARG A 84 0.78 -13.19 -8.14
CA ARG A 84 0.34 -11.79 -8.07
C ARG A 84 0.36 -11.32 -6.63
N VAL A 85 0.93 -10.15 -6.43
CA VAL A 85 0.91 -9.42 -5.17
C VAL A 85 0.02 -8.20 -5.37
N VAL A 86 -0.89 -7.98 -4.43
CA VAL A 86 -1.70 -6.76 -4.37
C VAL A 86 -1.23 -5.94 -3.18
N ALA A 87 -0.79 -4.70 -3.40
CA ALA A 87 -0.33 -3.81 -2.35
C ALA A 87 -1.32 -2.66 -2.16
N CYS A 88 -1.70 -2.36 -0.92
CA CYS A 88 -2.44 -1.15 -0.60
C CYS A 88 -1.82 -0.43 0.59
N GLY A 89 -1.87 0.91 0.57
CA GLY A 89 -1.17 1.71 1.56
C GLY A 89 -1.77 3.08 1.82
N GLU A 90 -1.58 3.56 3.03
CA GLU A 90 -2.01 4.87 3.54
C GLU A 90 -0.84 5.85 3.68
N CYS A 91 0.32 5.52 3.12
CA CYS A 91 1.53 6.32 3.27
C CYS A 91 1.39 7.73 2.70
N SER A 92 0.90 7.86 1.46
CA SER A 92 0.74 9.16 0.80
C SER A 92 -0.38 10.01 1.41
N PRO A 93 -1.58 9.45 1.72
CA PRO A 93 -2.57 10.15 2.54
C PRO A 93 -2.00 10.67 3.87
N LEU A 94 -1.19 9.86 4.57
CA LEU A 94 -0.58 10.26 5.83
C LEU A 94 0.44 11.40 5.65
N LEU A 95 1.21 11.41 4.56
CA LEU A 95 2.13 12.50 4.24
C LEU A 95 1.39 13.80 3.91
N CYS A 96 0.26 13.72 3.20
CA CYS A 96 -0.60 14.88 2.93
C CYS A 96 -1.11 15.53 4.22
N VAL A 97 -1.67 14.75 5.16
CA VAL A 97 -2.17 15.31 6.43
C VAL A 97 -1.06 15.86 7.33
N GLN A 98 0.19 15.43 7.11
CA GLN A 98 1.37 15.96 7.79
C GLN A 98 1.92 17.25 7.14
N GLY A 99 1.26 17.79 6.12
CA GLY A 99 1.72 18.98 5.40
C GLY A 99 2.94 18.72 4.51
N LYS A 100 3.11 17.48 4.02
CA LYS A 100 4.22 17.06 3.15
C LYS A 100 3.73 16.58 1.76
N PRO A 101 3.02 17.43 0.98
CA PRO A 101 2.45 17.02 -0.30
C PRO A 101 3.52 16.61 -1.33
N ASP A 102 4.69 17.27 -1.35
CA ASP A 102 5.78 16.92 -2.26
C ASP A 102 6.36 15.53 -1.97
N ALA A 103 6.44 15.17 -0.67
CA ALA A 103 6.86 13.84 -0.25
C ALA A 103 5.82 12.79 -0.65
N ALA A 104 4.53 13.11 -0.56
CA ALA A 104 3.45 12.24 -1.01
C ALA A 104 3.53 11.99 -2.52
N ILE A 105 3.68 13.04 -3.33
CA ILE A 105 3.84 12.91 -4.80
C ILE A 105 5.06 12.06 -5.14
N ARG A 106 6.22 12.33 -4.51
CA ARG A 106 7.42 11.53 -4.76
C ARG A 106 7.23 10.07 -4.37
N LEU A 107 6.51 9.80 -3.29
CA LEU A 107 6.21 8.44 -2.85
C LEU A 107 5.35 7.70 -3.88
N GLU A 108 4.37 8.38 -4.48
CA GLU A 108 3.52 7.77 -5.50
C GLU A 108 4.29 7.40 -6.76
N GLN A 109 5.17 8.30 -7.22
CA GLN A 109 6.08 7.98 -8.32
C GLN A 109 6.91 6.73 -8.04
N LEU A 110 7.40 6.58 -6.80
CA LEU A 110 8.14 5.38 -6.40
C LEU A 110 7.26 4.12 -6.37
N TRP A 111 6.00 4.23 -5.95
CA TRP A 111 5.04 3.12 -6.02
C TRP A 111 4.73 2.72 -7.45
N ASP A 112 4.57 3.66 -8.38
CA ASP A 112 4.33 3.36 -9.80
C ASP A 112 5.55 2.72 -10.47
N GLU A 113 6.75 3.21 -10.17
CA GLU A 113 8.01 2.60 -10.60
C GLU A 113 8.12 1.15 -10.06
N ALA A 114 7.78 0.92 -8.78
CA ALA A 114 7.82 -0.40 -8.17
C ALA A 114 6.72 -1.33 -8.70
N ALA A 115 5.50 -0.82 -8.92
CA ALA A 115 4.40 -1.58 -9.50
C ALA A 115 4.78 -2.16 -10.87
N THR A 116 5.41 -1.33 -11.69
CA THR A 116 5.93 -1.74 -13.00
C THR A 116 7.08 -2.73 -12.87
N THR A 117 8.03 -2.49 -11.96
CA THR A 117 9.24 -3.30 -11.81
C THR A 117 8.95 -4.71 -11.29
N PHE A 118 8.01 -4.84 -10.35
CA PHE A 118 7.71 -6.11 -9.69
C PHE A 118 6.40 -6.77 -10.17
N GLU A 119 5.76 -6.19 -11.20
CA GLU A 119 4.48 -6.66 -11.74
C GLU A 119 3.40 -6.85 -10.67
N VAL A 120 3.28 -5.86 -9.77
CA VAL A 120 2.32 -5.89 -8.66
C VAL A 120 1.15 -4.94 -8.90
N ASP A 121 -0.03 -5.35 -8.44
CA ASP A 121 -1.22 -4.50 -8.50
C ASP A 121 -1.23 -3.58 -7.27
N THR A 122 -1.08 -2.26 -7.46
CA THR A 122 -1.22 -1.28 -6.38
C THR A 122 -2.66 -0.79 -6.30
N LEU A 123 -3.19 -0.72 -5.08
CA LEU A 123 -4.47 -0.10 -4.77
C LEU A 123 -4.21 1.09 -3.85
N CYS A 124 -4.50 2.29 -4.33
CA CYS A 124 -4.23 3.47 -3.53
C CYS A 124 -5.22 3.61 -2.36
N GLY A 125 -4.68 3.91 -1.17
CA GLY A 125 -5.46 4.05 0.07
C GLY A 125 -6.42 5.24 0.09
N TYR A 126 -6.42 6.09 -0.94
CA TYR A 126 -7.33 7.25 -1.04
C TYR A 126 -8.82 6.88 -1.03
N ALA A 127 -9.18 5.62 -1.30
CA ALA A 127 -10.56 5.13 -1.15
C ALA A 127 -10.99 4.94 0.33
N LEU A 128 -10.05 4.94 1.29
CA LEU A 128 -10.33 4.70 2.71
C LEU A 128 -10.34 5.98 3.56
N SER A 129 -9.70 7.05 3.09
CA SER A 129 -9.69 8.35 3.76
C SER A 129 -10.60 9.34 3.02
N SER A 130 -11.88 9.37 3.39
CA SER A 130 -12.81 10.41 2.94
C SER A 130 -12.32 11.80 3.39
N PHE A 131 -11.64 12.54 2.50
CA PHE A 131 -11.16 13.89 2.78
C PHE A 131 -12.29 14.93 2.72
N HIS A 132 -12.28 15.87 3.67
CA HIS A 132 -13.26 16.94 3.83
C HIS A 132 -12.61 18.32 3.52
N GLY A 133 -12.56 18.74 2.25
CA GLY A 133 -12.06 20.07 1.88
C GLY A 133 -11.91 20.30 0.36
N GLU A 134 -11.80 21.56 -0.09
CA GLU A 134 -11.58 21.95 -1.49
C GLU A 134 -10.08 22.01 -1.88
N GLU A 135 -9.18 22.44 -0.97
CA GLU A 135 -7.72 22.44 -1.21
C GLU A 135 -7.14 21.01 -1.28
N ASP A 136 -7.68 20.10 -0.47
CA ASP A 136 -7.33 18.67 -0.49
C ASP A 136 -7.63 18.01 -1.85
N LYS A 137 -8.60 18.54 -2.62
CA LYS A 137 -8.99 17.98 -3.92
C LYS A 137 -7.92 18.19 -5.00
N HIS A 138 -7.20 19.30 -4.99
CA HIS A 138 -6.17 19.56 -6.01
C HIS A 138 -4.94 18.66 -5.82
N VAL A 139 -4.51 18.49 -4.57
CA VAL A 139 -3.42 17.55 -4.22
C VAL A 139 -3.86 16.11 -4.48
N PHE A 140 -5.11 15.77 -4.14
CA PHE A 140 -5.72 14.48 -4.47
C PHE A 140 -5.74 14.21 -5.97
N LEU A 141 -6.17 15.16 -6.81
CA LEU A 141 -6.21 14.98 -8.26
C LEU A 141 -4.82 14.81 -8.85
N SER A 142 -3.81 15.56 -8.36
CA SER A 142 -2.42 15.39 -8.79
C SER A 142 -1.89 14.00 -8.42
N ILE A 143 -2.21 13.50 -7.23
CA ILE A 143 -1.77 12.18 -6.78
C ILE A 143 -2.50 11.05 -7.53
N CYS A 144 -3.82 11.18 -7.72
CA CYS A 144 -4.59 10.23 -8.53
C CYS A 144 -4.17 10.22 -10.00
N ALA A 145 -3.64 11.32 -10.53
CA ALA A 145 -3.16 11.41 -11.91
C ALA A 145 -1.85 10.64 -12.16
N GLU A 146 -1.05 10.40 -11.12
CA GLU A 146 0.16 9.57 -11.22
C GLU A 146 -0.21 8.08 -11.31
N HIS A 147 -1.39 7.67 -10.80
CA HIS A 147 -1.77 6.26 -10.71
C HIS A 147 -2.34 5.68 -12.01
N SER A 148 -1.83 4.50 -12.40
CA SER A 148 -2.27 3.77 -13.60
C SER A 148 -3.60 2.99 -13.45
N ALA A 149 -4.18 2.90 -12.24
CA ALA A 149 -5.51 2.31 -12.04
C ALA A 149 -6.20 2.83 -10.76
N VAL A 150 -6.87 3.98 -10.88
CA VAL A 150 -7.77 4.45 -9.82
C VAL A 150 -9.06 3.62 -9.86
N TYR A 151 -9.20 2.66 -8.95
CA TYR A 151 -10.47 1.97 -8.71
C TYR A 151 -11.34 2.83 -7.79
N SER A 152 -12.22 3.66 -8.35
CA SER A 152 -13.34 4.22 -7.61
C SER A 152 -14.41 3.12 -7.46
N GLN A 153 -14.75 2.74 -6.22
CA GLN A 153 -16.03 2.10 -5.95
C GLN A 153 -17.05 3.14 -5.51
#